data_AF-A0A9E6WHB9-F1
#
_entry.id   AF-A0A9E6WHB9-F1
#
_cell.length_a   1.000
_cell.length_b   1.000
_cell.length_c   1.000
_cell.angle_alpha   90.00
_cell.angle_beta   90.00
_cell.angle_gamma   90.00
#
_symmetry.space_group_name_H-M   'P 1'
#
loop_
_entity.id
_entity.type
_entity.pdbx_description
1 polymer ?
#
loop_
_entity_poly.entity_id
_entity_poly.type
_entity_poly.pdbx_seq_one_letter_code
_entity_poly.pdbx_strand_id
1 'polypeptide(L)' 'DMEEDMLDFAFQPDPERSRLTCQLKVTDALDGLIVQMPEKQI' A
#
# COMPACT_ATOMS: atom_id res chain seq x y z
N ASP A 1 -12.00 3.49 6.20
CA ASP A 1 -12.27 2.69 4.97
C ASP A 1 -11.74 1.27 5.14
N MET A 2 -12.29 0.27 4.44
CA MET A 2 -11.86 -1.15 4.56
C MET A 2 -10.34 -1.34 4.37
N GLU A 3 -9.70 -0.47 3.60
CA GLU A 3 -8.24 -0.46 3.43
C GLU A 3 -7.50 0.03 4.67
N GLU A 4 -7.96 1.10 5.32
CA GLU A 4 -7.34 1.66 6.53
C GLU A 4 -7.40 0.66 7.69
N ASP A 5 -8.55 0.03 7.90
CA ASP A 5 -8.74 -0.98 8.94
C ASP A 5 -7.81 -2.19 8.74
N MET A 6 -7.47 -2.51 7.49
CA MET A 6 -6.53 -3.59 7.15
C MET A 6 -5.07 -3.15 7.28
N LEU A 7 -4.76 -1.88 6.99
CA LEU A 7 -3.43 -1.31 7.16
C LEU A 7 -3.00 -1.24 8.63
N ASP A 8 -3.94 -1.15 9.57
CA ASP A 8 -3.66 -1.24 11.01
C ASP A 8 -3.00 -2.57 11.42
N PHE A 9 -3.16 -3.62 10.61
CA PHE A 9 -2.51 -4.92 10.83
C PHE A 9 -1.17 -5.07 10.09
N ALA A 10 -0.82 -4.14 9.21
CA ALA A 10 0.41 -4.21 8.42
C ALA A 10 1.65 -4.03 9.30
N PHE A 11 2.80 -4.51 8.82
CA PHE A 11 4.08 -4.33 9.52
C PHE A 11 4.58 -2.88 9.35
N GLN A 12 4.55 -2.11 10.44
CA GLN A 12 5.05 -0.72 10.50
C GLN A 12 4.53 0.17 9.36
N PRO A 13 3.21 0.38 9.23
CA PRO A 13 2.64 1.20 8.16
C PRO A 13 3.00 2.68 8.33
N ASP A 14 3.26 3.36 7.21
CA ASP A 14 3.38 4.82 7.12
C ASP A 14 1.98 5.41 6.88
N PRO A 15 1.44 6.25 7.79
CA PRO A 15 0.10 6.82 7.66
C PRO A 15 -0.12 7.67 6.39
N GLU A 16 0.95 8.20 5.78
CA GLU A 16 0.87 9.04 4.58
C GLU A 16 1.08 8.23 3.28
N ARG A 17 1.83 7.13 3.34
CA ARG A 17 2.32 6.44 2.13
C ARG A 17 1.89 4.99 1.99
N SER A 18 1.59 4.30 3.08
CA SER A 18 1.24 2.88 3.02
C SER A 18 -0.13 2.68 2.37
N ARG A 19 -0.18 1.72 1.43
CA ARG A 19 -1.38 1.34 0.67
C ARG A 19 -1.39 -0.17 0.45
N LEU A 20 -2.56 -0.76 0.34
CA LEU A 20 -2.71 -2.15 -0.07
C LEU A 20 -2.67 -2.24 -1.60
N THR A 21 -1.64 -2.89 -2.13
CA THR A 21 -1.42 -2.96 -3.59
C THR A 21 -2.58 -3.60 -4.35
N CYS A 22 -3.33 -4.52 -3.73
CA CYS A 22 -4.52 -5.12 -4.33
C CYS A 22 -5.68 -4.13 -4.55
N GLN A 23 -5.68 -2.99 -3.85
CA GLN A 23 -6.65 -1.90 -4.00
C GLN A 23 -6.18 -0.85 -5.03
N LEU A 24 -4.92 -0.91 -5.48
CA LEU A 24 -4.40 -0.01 -6.50
C LEU A 24 -4.67 -0.56 -7.91
N LYS A 25 -5.61 0.07 -8.63
CA LYS A 25 -5.84 -0.25 -10.04
C LYS A 25 -4.76 0.38 -10.90
N VAL A 26 -4.01 -0.43 -11.62
CA VAL A 26 -3.00 0.04 -12.59
C VAL A 26 -3.70 0.76 -13.74
N THR A 27 -3.21 1.95 -14.06
CA THR A 27 -3.66 2.79 -15.17
C THR A 27 -2.44 3.43 -15.84
N ASP A 28 -2.60 3.98 -17.04
CA ASP A 28 -1.51 4.65 -17.77
C ASP A 28 -0.91 5.83 -16.97
N ALA A 29 -1.69 6.46 -16.09
CA ALA A 29 -1.21 7.53 -15.21
C ALA A 29 -0.20 7.04 -14.14
N LEU A 30 -0.08 5.72 -13.95
CA LEU A 30 0.86 5.08 -13.03
C LEU A 30 2.08 4.50 -13.75
N ASP A 31 2.29 4.82 -15.03
CA ASP A 31 3.51 4.42 -15.73
C ASP A 31 4.75 5.00 -15.04
N GLY A 32 5.70 4.13 -14.71
CA GLY A 32 6.88 4.49 -13.91
C GLY A 32 6.66 4.58 -12.39
N LEU A 33 5.50 4.14 -11.86
CA LEU A 33 5.27 4.08 -10.41
C LEU A 33 6.33 3.19 -9.72
N ILE A 34 6.97 3.73 -8.68
CA ILE A 34 7.92 3.00 -7.83
C ILE A 34 7.26 2.76 -6.47
N VAL A 35 7.26 1.52 -6.01
CA VAL A 35 6.72 1.11 -4.70
C VAL A 35 7.86 0.61 -3.82
N GLN A 36 7.82 0.97 -2.53
CA GLN A 36 8.77 0.47 -1.53
C GLN A 36 8.07 -0.62 -0.71
N MET A 37 8.67 -1.81 -0.68
CA MET A 37 8.13 -2.95 0.06
C MET A 37 8.54 -2.84 1.54
N PRO A 38 7.66 -3.21 2.49
CA PRO A 38 8.03 -3.32 3.90
C PRO A 38 9.01 -4.49 4.11
N GLU A 39 9.72 -4.49 5.24
CA GLU A 39 10.66 -5.57 5.59
C GLU A 39 9.95 -6.93 5.74
N LYS A 40 8.69 -6.93 6.21
CA LYS A 40 7.90 -8.12 6.50
C LYS A 40 6.44 -7.90 6.11
N GLN A 41 5.74 -8.99 5.81
CA GLN A 41 4.28 -9.04 5.61
C GLN A 41 3.70 -9.91 6.72
N ILE A 42 2.54 -9.54 7.27
CA ILE A 42 1.87 -10.25 8.38
C ILE A 42 0.50 -10.74 7.93
#